data_AF-A0A497S044-F1
#
_entry.id   AF-A0A497S044-F1
#
_cell.length_a   1.000
_cell.length_b   1.000
_cell.length_c   1.000
_cell.angle_alpha   90.00
_cell.angle_beta   90.00
_cell.angle_gamma   90.00
#
_symmetry.space_group_name_H-M   'P 1'
#
loop_
_entity.id
_entity.type
_entity.pdbx_description
1 polymer ?
#
loop_
_entity_poly.entity_id
_entity_poly.type
_entity_poly.pdbx_seq_one_letter_code
_entity_poly.pdbx_strand_id
1 'polypeptide(L)'
;MTEEAGEEKGKISKAILAVIILSGIAVMVIHLKQPVTYPYASTVAGVNVHSQIPISEIQYLKNIALFNNSNKAATTCNFELSAISTVDRYGYRVFIERGEKGIYVQRNAVYIRGNTDREILQACNVFSCIREGIECPENLWEIRDIIVNSKRINVILDINLKGPALRGYGDVLGALGYIQGENVLRDINGDGKIERWEVEENLIRIFPHIKEDNECKLQPISTAFQKLNATNETFNCSELHPSIMFTKAEKNAIEVKNGDVIISGDDDHIGSACIILRDVISPEFIRSLYRTG
;
A
#
# COMPACT_ATOMS: atom_id res chain seq x y z
N MET A 1 -59.93 20.56 63.61
CA MET A 1 -59.00 21.60 63.10
C MET A 1 -57.79 20.88 62.56
N THR A 2 -57.74 20.83 61.24
CA THR A 2 -56.72 20.24 60.39
C THR A 2 -55.53 21.19 60.26
N GLU A 3 -54.33 20.68 60.43
CA GLU A 3 -53.10 21.34 59.98
C GLU A 3 -52.30 20.26 59.23
N GLU A 4 -52.48 20.21 57.91
CA GLU A 4 -51.65 19.42 57.01
C GLU A 4 -50.45 20.28 56.59
N ALA A 5 -49.26 19.75 56.86
CA ALA A 5 -47.97 20.34 56.55
C ALA A 5 -47.76 20.44 55.02
N GLY A 6 -47.27 21.60 54.59
CA GLY A 6 -47.02 21.94 53.20
C GLY A 6 -45.93 21.09 52.52
N GLU A 7 -46.22 20.68 51.30
CA GLU A 7 -45.25 20.19 50.33
C GLU A 7 -44.99 21.31 49.30
N GLU A 8 -44.00 22.18 49.57
CA GLU A 8 -43.61 23.23 48.64
C GLU A 8 -42.69 22.62 47.56
N LYS A 9 -43.30 22.16 46.46
CA LYS A 9 -42.56 21.71 45.27
C LYS A 9 -41.80 22.88 44.65
N GLY A 10 -40.49 22.90 44.87
CA GLY A 10 -39.55 23.86 44.29
C GLY A 10 -39.69 23.94 42.76
N LYS A 11 -40.35 24.98 42.26
CA LYS A 11 -40.37 25.31 40.84
C LYS A 11 -39.01 25.88 40.46
N ILE A 12 -38.20 25.08 39.78
CA ILE A 12 -36.99 25.57 39.11
C ILE A 12 -37.42 26.68 38.15
N SER A 13 -36.95 27.90 38.40
CA SER A 13 -37.22 29.07 37.57
C SER A 13 -36.83 28.77 36.11
N LYS A 14 -37.68 29.19 35.15
CA LYS A 14 -37.41 29.04 33.71
C LYS A 14 -36.05 29.64 33.30
N ALA A 15 -35.56 30.64 34.04
CA ALA A 15 -34.23 31.22 33.83
C ALA A 15 -33.09 30.26 34.22
N ILE A 16 -33.24 29.51 35.31
CA ILE A 16 -32.26 28.50 35.75
C ILE A 16 -32.23 27.33 34.77
N LEU A 17 -33.40 26.89 34.30
CA LEU A 17 -33.49 25.85 33.27
C LEU A 17 -32.84 26.29 31.96
N ALA A 18 -33.04 27.54 31.54
CA ALA A 18 -32.40 28.09 30.33
C ALA A 18 -30.88 28.14 30.47
N VAL A 19 -30.34 28.51 31.64
CA VAL A 19 -28.89 28.54 31.90
C VAL A 19 -28.29 27.14 31.87
N ILE A 20 -28.96 26.13 32.43
CA ILE A 20 -28.50 24.72 32.40
C ILE A 20 -28.49 24.19 30.97
N ILE A 21 -29.52 24.50 30.17
CA ILE A 21 -29.57 24.07 28.77
C ILE A 21 -28.48 24.79 27.94
N LEU A 22 -28.31 26.10 28.12
CA LEU A 22 -27.28 26.87 27.41
C LEU A 22 -25.85 26.44 27.79
N SER A 23 -25.59 26.16 29.07
CA SER A 23 -24.29 25.63 29.51
C SER A 23 -24.05 24.20 29.02
N GLY A 24 -25.08 23.35 29.01
CA GLY A 24 -25.01 22.01 28.41
C GLY A 24 -24.69 22.04 26.91
N ILE A 25 -25.36 22.92 26.15
CA ILE A 25 -25.09 23.13 24.72
C ILE A 25 -23.70 23.71 24.51
N ALA A 26 -23.27 24.68 25.32
CA ALA A 26 -21.94 25.28 25.22
C ALA A 26 -20.82 24.25 25.48
N VAL A 27 -20.97 23.42 26.51
CA VAL A 27 -20.02 22.34 26.83
C VAL A 27 -19.99 21.30 25.70
N MET A 28 -21.15 20.95 25.13
CA MET A 28 -21.26 20.03 23.99
C MET A 28 -20.59 20.59 22.73
N VAL A 29 -20.79 21.89 22.43
CA VAL A 29 -20.16 22.58 21.30
C VAL A 29 -18.65 22.71 21.48
N ILE A 30 -18.17 22.95 22.71
CA ILE A 30 -16.74 23.01 23.03
C ILE A 30 -16.09 21.63 22.91
N HIS A 31 -16.75 20.55 23.36
CA HIS A 31 -16.26 19.18 23.18
C HIS A 31 -16.29 18.73 21.71
N LEU A 32 -17.26 19.19 20.92
CA LEU A 32 -17.37 18.90 19.48
C LEU A 32 -16.36 19.69 18.63
N LYS A 33 -15.74 20.75 19.16
CA LYS A 33 -14.84 21.65 18.42
C LYS A 33 -13.39 21.67 18.92
N GLN A 34 -12.96 20.75 19.79
CA GLN A 34 -11.53 20.63 20.04
C GLN A 34 -10.84 20.21 18.74
N PRO A 35 -9.93 21.02 18.18
CA PRO A 35 -9.22 20.65 16.98
C PRO A 35 -8.44 19.36 17.26
N VAL A 36 -8.60 18.37 16.39
CA VAL A 36 -7.81 17.14 16.47
C VAL A 36 -6.35 17.54 16.33
N THR A 37 -5.57 17.41 17.40
CA THR A 37 -4.14 17.71 17.40
C THR A 37 -3.35 16.45 17.06
N TYR A 38 -2.29 16.62 16.25
CA TYR A 38 -1.37 15.56 15.85
C TYR A 38 0.02 15.91 16.38
N PRO A 39 0.39 15.46 17.59
CA PRO A 39 1.69 15.76 18.19
C PRO A 39 2.88 15.17 17.43
N TYR A 40 2.66 14.14 16.61
CA TYR A 40 3.70 13.52 15.80
C TYR A 40 3.43 13.79 14.32
N ALA A 41 4.45 14.24 13.59
CA ALA A 41 4.36 14.46 12.15
C ALA A 41 5.66 14.02 11.47
N SER A 42 5.53 13.49 10.26
CA SER A 42 6.67 13.15 9.39
C SER A 42 6.24 13.19 7.93
N THR A 43 7.22 13.16 7.02
CA THR A 43 6.99 12.97 5.59
C THR A 43 7.71 11.70 5.17
N VAL A 44 6.96 10.73 4.63
CA VAL A 44 7.49 9.44 4.18
C VAL A 44 7.12 9.27 2.70
N ALA A 45 8.13 9.05 1.86
CA ALA A 45 8.00 8.97 0.39
C ALA A 45 7.14 10.11 -0.23
N GLY A 46 7.29 11.35 0.26
CA GLY A 46 6.52 12.50 -0.22
C GLY A 46 5.04 12.54 0.21
N VAL A 47 4.64 11.73 1.21
CA VAL A 47 3.31 11.75 1.84
C VAL A 47 3.43 12.22 3.29
N ASN A 48 2.61 13.20 3.66
CA ASN A 48 2.56 13.70 5.04
C ASN A 48 1.81 12.72 5.94
N VAL A 49 2.41 12.44 7.09
CA VAL A 49 1.87 11.57 8.14
C VAL A 49 1.64 12.42 9.37
N HIS A 50 0.40 12.51 9.81
CA HIS A 50 0.00 13.20 11.03
C HIS A 50 -0.54 12.17 12.02
N SER A 51 0.02 12.09 13.22
CA SER A 51 -0.30 11.02 14.16
C SER A 51 -0.52 11.48 15.60
N GLN A 52 -1.49 10.87 16.27
CA GLN A 52 -1.77 10.98 17.70
C GLN A 52 -0.93 10.05 18.57
N ILE A 53 -0.36 9.00 17.96
CA ILE A 53 0.58 8.06 18.59
C ILE A 53 1.96 8.20 17.94
N PRO A 54 3.07 7.81 18.61
CA PRO A 54 4.38 7.78 17.96
C PRO A 54 4.33 7.00 16.65
N ILE A 55 4.97 7.51 15.59
CA ILE A 55 4.92 6.88 14.25
C ILE A 55 5.48 5.45 14.30
N SER A 56 6.49 5.21 15.13
CA SER A 56 7.05 3.88 15.38
C SER A 56 6.07 2.89 16.03
N GLU A 57 4.98 3.36 16.65
CA GLU A 57 3.97 2.48 17.24
C GLU A 57 2.91 2.02 16.23
N ILE A 58 2.82 2.65 15.05
CA ILE A 58 1.88 2.27 13.99
C ILE A 58 2.12 0.82 13.54
N GLN A 59 3.37 0.33 13.61
CA GLN A 59 3.72 -1.05 13.24
C GLN A 59 3.04 -2.13 14.10
N TYR A 60 2.55 -1.75 15.29
CA TYR A 60 1.83 -2.66 16.19
C TYR A 60 0.34 -2.77 15.87
N LEU A 61 -0.18 -1.97 14.93
CA LEU A 61 -1.58 -1.98 14.52
C LEU A 61 -1.85 -3.07 13.46
N LYS A 62 -1.63 -4.34 13.82
CA LYS A 62 -1.77 -5.48 12.89
C LYS A 62 -3.21 -5.90 12.63
N ASN A 63 -4.11 -5.71 13.59
CA ASN A 63 -5.53 -6.04 13.45
C ASN A 63 -6.29 -4.81 12.95
N ILE A 64 -6.84 -4.88 11.74
CA ILE A 64 -7.51 -3.75 11.10
C ILE A 64 -8.94 -4.06 10.69
N ALA A 65 -9.81 -3.07 10.83
CA ALA A 65 -11.16 -3.08 10.29
C ALA A 65 -11.20 -2.30 8.97
N LEU A 66 -11.45 -3.02 7.88
CA LEU A 66 -11.61 -2.47 6.54
C LEU A 66 -13.10 -2.34 6.19
N PHE A 67 -13.45 -1.30 5.43
CA PHE A 67 -14.83 -1.00 5.04
C PHE A 67 -14.96 -0.97 3.52
N ASN A 68 -16.09 -1.47 3.01
CA ASN A 68 -16.40 -1.42 1.59
C ASN A 68 -16.41 0.03 1.09
N ASN A 69 -15.83 0.24 -0.09
CA ASN A 69 -15.73 1.53 -0.73
C ASN A 69 -16.07 1.39 -2.22
N SER A 70 -16.80 2.35 -2.79
CA SER A 70 -17.13 2.38 -4.22
C SER A 70 -16.01 2.96 -5.08
N ASN A 71 -15.03 3.65 -4.47
CA ASN A 71 -13.86 4.17 -5.15
C ASN A 71 -12.87 3.04 -5.48
N LYS A 72 -12.44 2.97 -6.75
CA LYS A 72 -11.53 1.94 -7.27
C LYS A 72 -10.18 1.90 -6.53
N ALA A 73 -9.55 3.05 -6.30
CA ALA A 73 -8.29 3.15 -5.57
C ALA A 73 -8.44 2.75 -4.09
N ALA A 74 -9.55 3.12 -3.45
CA ALA A 74 -9.84 2.68 -2.10
C ALA A 74 -10.02 1.15 -2.02
N THR A 75 -10.66 0.55 -3.02
CA THR A 75 -10.77 -0.91 -3.12
C THR A 75 -9.42 -1.57 -3.33
N THR A 76 -8.56 -1.05 -4.21
CA THR A 76 -7.17 -1.56 -4.34
C THR A 76 -6.41 -1.44 -3.01
N CYS A 77 -6.50 -0.29 -2.33
CA CYS A 77 -5.86 -0.11 -1.04
C CYS A 77 -6.38 -1.09 0.03
N ASN A 78 -7.69 -1.37 0.06
CA ASN A 78 -8.24 -2.42 0.92
C ASN A 78 -7.65 -3.80 0.60
N PHE A 79 -7.47 -4.14 -0.68
CA PHE A 79 -6.83 -5.40 -1.07
C PHE A 79 -5.38 -5.47 -0.56
N GLU A 80 -4.59 -4.41 -0.75
CA GLU A 80 -3.22 -4.32 -0.24
C GLU A 80 -3.18 -4.56 1.28
N LEU A 81 -3.96 -3.79 2.03
CA LEU A 81 -3.98 -3.85 3.48
C LEU A 81 -4.49 -5.20 4.01
N SER A 82 -5.46 -5.82 3.33
CA SER A 82 -5.96 -7.15 3.69
C SER A 82 -4.96 -8.27 3.43
N ALA A 83 -4.04 -8.08 2.47
CA ALA A 83 -3.02 -9.07 2.13
C ALA A 83 -1.88 -9.09 3.16
N ILE A 84 -1.63 -7.96 3.82
CA ILE A 84 -0.50 -7.80 4.74
C ILE A 84 -0.92 -7.70 6.22
N SER A 85 -2.22 -7.51 6.51
CA SER A 85 -2.74 -7.33 7.86
C SER A 85 -3.76 -8.41 8.26
N THR A 86 -4.02 -8.55 9.56
CA THR A 86 -5.10 -9.41 10.05
C THR A 86 -6.41 -8.63 10.02
N VAL A 87 -7.36 -9.05 9.18
CA VAL A 87 -8.66 -8.38 9.05
C VAL A 87 -9.58 -8.80 10.21
N ASP A 88 -9.97 -7.83 11.05
CA ASP A 88 -10.86 -7.99 12.19
C ASP A 88 -11.89 -6.87 12.21
N ARG A 89 -13.18 -7.21 12.33
CA ARG A 89 -14.28 -6.23 12.41
C ARG A 89 -14.19 -5.29 13.61
N TYR A 90 -13.49 -5.71 14.67
CA TYR A 90 -13.24 -4.91 15.87
C TYR A 90 -11.81 -4.35 15.92
N GLY A 91 -11.04 -4.53 14.85
CA GLY A 91 -9.69 -4.00 14.72
C GLY A 91 -9.64 -2.49 14.59
N TYR A 92 -8.41 -1.99 14.46
CA TYR A 92 -8.12 -0.59 14.25
C TYR A 92 -8.72 -0.10 12.92
N ARG A 93 -9.52 0.96 12.95
CA ARG A 93 -10.39 1.31 11.81
C ARG A 93 -9.60 2.03 10.73
N VAL A 94 -9.66 1.54 9.50
CA VAL A 94 -9.02 2.19 8.35
C VAL A 94 -10.10 2.81 7.47
N PHE A 95 -10.06 4.12 7.31
CA PHE A 95 -10.93 4.86 6.40
C PHE A 95 -10.11 5.37 5.21
N ILE A 96 -10.63 5.16 4.00
CA ILE A 96 -10.00 5.63 2.77
C ILE A 96 -11.00 6.56 2.08
N GLU A 97 -10.64 7.83 1.95
CA GLU A 97 -11.57 8.87 1.51
C GLU A 97 -10.89 9.98 0.71
N ARG A 98 -11.69 10.82 0.04
CA ARG A 98 -11.18 12.00 -0.65
C ARG A 98 -10.77 13.07 0.36
N GLY A 99 -9.72 13.82 0.05
CA GLY A 99 -9.25 14.94 0.87
C GLY A 99 -7.81 15.31 0.56
N GLU A 100 -7.24 16.20 1.37
CA GLU A 100 -5.82 16.53 1.31
C GLU A 100 -4.97 15.25 1.43
N LYS A 101 -4.00 15.09 0.51
CA LYS A 101 -3.14 13.90 0.44
C LYS A 101 -2.37 13.72 1.75
N GLY A 102 -2.62 12.61 2.44
CA GLY A 102 -1.94 12.34 3.69
C GLY A 102 -2.49 11.14 4.44
N ILE A 103 -1.79 10.78 5.51
CA ILE A 103 -2.17 9.74 6.45
C ILE A 103 -2.42 10.41 7.80
N TYR A 104 -3.63 10.25 8.34
CA TYR A 104 -4.04 10.86 9.60
C TYR A 104 -4.38 9.77 10.62
N VAL A 105 -3.46 9.51 11.53
CA VAL A 105 -3.54 8.45 12.54
C VAL A 105 -4.08 9.04 13.83
N GLN A 106 -5.26 8.57 14.23
CA GLN A 106 -5.89 8.90 15.51
C GLN A 106 -5.65 7.76 16.52
N ARG A 107 -6.23 7.82 17.72
CA ARG A 107 -6.04 6.75 18.71
C ARG A 107 -6.70 5.41 18.32
N ASN A 108 -7.75 5.42 17.50
CA ASN A 108 -8.55 4.23 17.18
C ASN A 108 -8.89 4.09 15.69
N ALA A 109 -8.38 5.01 14.85
CA ALA A 109 -8.66 5.02 13.43
C ALA A 109 -7.53 5.70 12.65
N VAL A 110 -7.30 5.27 11.42
CA VAL A 110 -6.48 5.97 10.44
C VAL A 110 -7.33 6.40 9.26
N TYR A 111 -7.05 7.59 8.75
CA TYR A 111 -7.64 8.11 7.53
C TYR A 111 -6.54 8.23 6.48
N ILE A 112 -6.68 7.49 5.39
CA ILE A 112 -5.82 7.54 4.21
C ILE A 112 -6.55 8.39 3.17
N ARG A 113 -5.94 9.51 2.79
CA ARG A 113 -6.61 10.54 1.97
C ARG A 113 -5.83 10.93 0.72
N GLY A 114 -6.58 11.34 -0.29
CA GLY A 114 -6.06 11.93 -1.53
C GLY A 114 -7.19 12.45 -2.42
N ASN A 115 -6.93 13.49 -3.21
CA ASN A 115 -7.91 14.08 -4.13
C ASN A 115 -8.02 13.27 -5.43
N THR A 116 -6.95 12.57 -5.82
CA THR A 116 -6.92 11.68 -6.98
C THR A 116 -6.72 10.21 -6.56
N ASP A 117 -7.06 9.28 -7.45
CA ASP A 117 -6.85 7.84 -7.21
C ASP A 117 -5.37 7.52 -7.00
N ARG A 118 -4.47 8.19 -7.74
CA ARG A 118 -3.03 8.10 -7.56
C ARG A 118 -2.59 8.55 -6.17
N GLU A 119 -3.13 9.67 -5.67
CA GLU A 119 -2.78 10.19 -4.34
C GLU A 119 -3.25 9.26 -3.22
N ILE A 120 -4.44 8.67 -3.34
CA ILE A 120 -4.94 7.68 -2.39
C ILE A 120 -4.02 6.47 -2.34
N LEU A 121 -3.64 5.93 -3.51
CA LEU A 121 -2.74 4.77 -3.57
C LEU A 121 -1.35 5.13 -3.05
N GLN A 122 -0.80 6.30 -3.38
CA GLN A 122 0.46 6.78 -2.80
C GLN A 122 0.41 6.80 -1.27
N ALA A 123 -0.66 7.35 -0.68
CA ALA A 123 -0.82 7.37 0.76
C ALA A 123 -1.04 5.95 1.34
N CYS A 124 -1.73 5.07 0.63
CA CYS A 124 -1.91 3.68 1.04
C CYS A 124 -0.58 2.92 1.13
N ASN A 125 0.22 2.97 0.07
CA ASN A 125 1.49 2.23 -0.01
C ASN A 125 2.48 2.72 1.06
N VAL A 126 2.47 4.04 1.36
CA VAL A 126 3.25 4.60 2.46
C VAL A 126 2.74 4.13 3.82
N PHE A 127 1.42 4.08 4.02
CA PHE A 127 0.84 3.55 5.25
C PHE A 127 1.23 2.07 5.45
N SER A 128 1.21 1.26 4.40
CA SER A 128 1.65 -0.13 4.42
C SER A 128 3.12 -0.26 4.81
N CYS A 129 4.04 0.54 4.23
CA CYS A 129 5.44 0.59 4.66
C CYS A 129 5.57 0.84 6.16
N ILE A 130 4.94 1.91 6.66
CA ILE A 130 5.04 2.29 8.08
C ILE A 130 4.48 1.20 8.99
N ARG A 131 3.34 0.61 8.62
CA ARG A 131 2.65 -0.43 9.40
C ARG A 131 3.43 -1.75 9.40
N GLU A 132 4.14 -2.05 8.33
CA GLU A 132 5.02 -3.22 8.25
C GLU A 132 6.41 -2.96 8.87
N GLY A 133 6.74 -1.72 9.26
CA GLY A 133 8.10 -1.39 9.68
C GLY A 133 9.12 -1.52 8.53
N ILE A 134 8.67 -1.30 7.29
CA ILE A 134 9.50 -1.33 6.09
C ILE A 134 9.91 0.10 5.73
N GLU A 135 11.21 0.33 5.56
CA GLU A 135 11.71 1.61 5.06
C GLU A 135 11.34 1.77 3.58
N CYS A 136 10.57 2.81 3.29
CA CYS A 136 10.11 3.17 1.96
C CYS A 136 11.15 4.06 1.26
N PRO A 137 11.33 3.97 -0.07
CA PRO A 137 12.20 4.88 -0.81
C PRO A 137 11.61 6.29 -0.84
N GLU A 138 12.41 7.29 -1.20
CA GLU A 138 11.95 8.70 -1.29
C GLU A 138 10.76 8.89 -2.24
N ASN A 139 10.68 8.07 -3.29
CA ASN A 139 9.56 8.05 -4.21
C ASN A 139 9.24 6.60 -4.63
N LEU A 140 8.31 5.96 -3.92
CA LEU A 140 7.82 4.62 -4.27
C LEU A 140 7.37 4.51 -5.74
N TRP A 141 6.75 5.56 -6.28
CA TRP A 141 6.16 5.50 -7.61
C TRP A 141 7.17 5.61 -8.75
N GLU A 142 8.42 6.02 -8.45
CA GLU A 142 9.53 5.94 -9.41
C GLU A 142 9.78 4.50 -9.86
N ILE A 143 9.51 3.52 -8.99
CA ILE A 143 9.67 2.09 -9.31
C ILE A 143 8.80 1.70 -10.52
N ARG A 144 7.58 2.25 -10.61
CA ARG A 144 6.69 2.01 -11.74
C ARG A 144 7.33 2.51 -13.04
N ASP A 145 7.96 3.68 -13.00
CA ASP A 145 8.58 4.30 -14.17
C ASP A 145 9.82 3.51 -14.60
N ILE A 146 10.64 3.02 -13.66
CA ILE A 146 11.77 2.12 -13.95
C ILE A 146 11.28 0.88 -14.70
N ILE A 147 10.21 0.24 -14.23
CA ILE A 147 9.73 -1.00 -14.83
C ILE A 147 9.05 -0.77 -16.18
N VAL A 148 8.12 0.18 -16.26
CA VAL A 148 7.31 0.40 -17.48
C VAL A 148 8.17 0.92 -18.63
N ASN A 149 9.22 1.69 -18.35
CA ASN A 149 10.12 2.21 -19.39
C ASN A 149 11.26 1.24 -19.75
N SER A 150 11.37 0.10 -19.07
CA SER A 150 12.40 -0.89 -19.33
C SER A 150 11.95 -1.91 -20.38
N LYS A 151 12.71 -2.06 -21.47
CA LYS A 151 12.50 -3.14 -22.46
C LYS A 151 12.84 -4.53 -21.91
N ARG A 152 13.62 -4.58 -20.83
CA ARG A 152 14.01 -5.80 -20.13
C ARG A 152 14.08 -5.56 -18.62
N ILE A 153 13.71 -6.54 -17.83
CA ILE A 153 13.86 -6.49 -16.37
C ILE A 153 14.37 -7.84 -15.85
N ASN A 154 15.41 -7.82 -15.02
CA ASN A 154 15.89 -9.00 -14.30
C ASN A 154 15.16 -9.10 -12.97
N VAL A 155 14.74 -10.30 -12.57
CA VAL A 155 14.04 -10.54 -11.31
C VAL A 155 14.83 -11.57 -10.51
N ILE A 156 15.55 -11.13 -9.49
CA ILE A 156 16.60 -11.91 -8.83
C ILE A 156 16.12 -12.30 -7.43
N LEU A 157 15.97 -13.60 -7.19
CA LEU A 157 15.54 -14.17 -5.92
C LEU A 157 16.72 -14.84 -5.21
N ASP A 158 17.05 -14.40 -3.99
CA ASP A 158 18.00 -15.09 -3.12
C ASP A 158 17.49 -16.49 -2.75
N ILE A 159 18.31 -17.52 -2.98
CA ILE A 159 17.98 -18.93 -2.73
C ILE A 159 17.63 -19.23 -1.27
N ASN A 160 18.05 -18.38 -0.33
CA ASN A 160 17.80 -18.55 1.10
C ASN A 160 16.41 -18.09 1.56
N LEU A 161 15.62 -17.50 0.64
CA LEU A 161 14.27 -17.03 0.90
C LEU A 161 13.24 -18.16 0.81
N LYS A 162 12.21 -18.09 1.65
CA LYS A 162 11.22 -19.17 1.84
C LYS A 162 9.81 -18.61 1.99
N GLY A 163 8.84 -19.52 1.95
CA GLY A 163 7.45 -19.28 2.40
C GLY A 163 6.84 -17.98 1.86
N PRO A 164 6.60 -16.95 2.70
CA PRO A 164 5.99 -15.69 2.27
C PRO A 164 6.79 -14.92 1.23
N ALA A 165 8.13 -14.88 1.32
CA ALA A 165 8.97 -14.23 0.30
C ALA A 165 8.84 -14.89 -1.07
N LEU A 166 8.78 -16.23 -1.13
CA LEU A 166 8.58 -16.97 -2.39
C LEU A 166 7.20 -16.68 -3.01
N ARG A 167 6.17 -16.53 -2.18
CA ARG A 167 4.83 -16.14 -2.64
C ARG A 167 4.85 -14.73 -3.20
N GLY A 168 5.45 -13.78 -2.47
CA GLY A 168 5.60 -12.40 -2.88
C GLY A 168 6.37 -12.25 -4.20
N TYR A 169 7.45 -13.01 -4.38
CA TYR A 169 8.17 -13.11 -5.65
C TYR A 169 7.26 -13.52 -6.80
N GLY A 170 6.40 -14.52 -6.59
CA GLY A 170 5.39 -14.94 -7.55
C GLY A 170 4.37 -13.84 -7.87
N ASP A 171 3.92 -13.09 -6.87
CA ASP A 171 3.00 -11.95 -7.05
C ASP A 171 3.62 -10.83 -7.91
N VAL A 172 4.91 -10.54 -7.69
CA VAL A 172 5.66 -9.56 -8.51
C VAL A 172 5.80 -10.06 -9.95
N LEU A 173 6.16 -11.33 -10.17
CA LEU A 173 6.20 -11.92 -11.51
C LEU A 173 4.82 -11.87 -12.21
N GLY A 174 3.74 -12.14 -11.46
CA GLY A 174 2.38 -12.03 -11.95
C GLY A 174 2.02 -10.62 -12.40
N ALA A 175 2.36 -9.61 -11.60
CA ALA A 175 2.15 -8.21 -11.97
C ALA A 175 3.01 -7.77 -13.16
N LEU A 176 4.26 -8.22 -13.26
CA LEU A 176 5.09 -7.97 -14.44
C LEU A 176 4.50 -8.61 -15.70
N GLY A 177 3.98 -9.84 -15.60
CA GLY A 177 3.26 -10.50 -16.69
C GLY A 177 1.98 -9.76 -17.11
N TYR A 178 1.26 -9.19 -16.14
CA TYR A 178 0.11 -8.33 -16.42
C TYR A 178 0.51 -7.05 -17.17
N ILE A 179 1.56 -6.35 -16.71
CA ILE A 179 2.11 -5.17 -17.40
C ILE A 179 2.57 -5.52 -18.81
N GLN A 180 3.24 -6.67 -18.98
CA GLN A 180 3.66 -7.18 -20.29
C GLN A 180 2.45 -7.30 -21.23
N GLY A 181 1.34 -7.89 -20.77
CA GLY A 181 0.10 -8.02 -21.53
C GLY A 181 -0.57 -6.68 -21.86
N GLU A 182 -0.68 -5.78 -20.89
CA GLU A 182 -1.27 -4.45 -21.11
C GLU A 182 -0.47 -3.60 -22.10
N ASN A 183 0.86 -3.75 -22.12
CA ASN A 183 1.72 -2.98 -23.02
C ASN A 183 1.64 -3.47 -24.48
N VAL A 184 1.64 -4.79 -24.70
CA VAL A 184 1.59 -5.36 -26.06
C VAL A 184 0.21 -5.29 -26.71
N LEU A 185 -0.85 -5.04 -25.92
CA LEU A 185 -2.20 -4.80 -26.42
C LEU A 185 -2.48 -3.34 -26.78
N ARG A 186 -1.45 -2.47 -26.75
CA ARG A 186 -1.58 -1.07 -27.15
C ARG A 186 -1.43 -0.95 -28.66
N ASP A 187 -2.49 -0.45 -29.27
CA ASP A 187 -2.51 0.09 -30.62
C ASP A 187 -1.81 1.47 -30.61
N ILE A 188 -0.56 1.51 -31.07
CA ILE A 188 0.28 2.72 -31.03
C ILE A 188 -0.13 3.69 -32.13
N ASN A 189 -0.52 3.16 -33.30
CA ASN A 189 -0.81 3.97 -34.48
C ASN A 189 -2.31 4.37 -34.58
N GLY A 190 -3.17 3.79 -33.74
CA GLY A 190 -4.60 4.07 -33.65
C GLY A 190 -5.44 3.46 -34.77
N ASP A 191 -4.94 2.43 -35.47
CA ASP A 191 -5.59 1.83 -36.64
C ASP A 191 -6.59 0.70 -36.30
N GLY A 192 -6.71 0.36 -35.02
CA GLY A 192 -7.60 -0.67 -34.48
C GLY A 192 -7.06 -2.10 -34.61
N LYS A 193 -5.81 -2.28 -35.03
CA LYS A 193 -5.12 -3.57 -35.12
C LYS A 193 -3.84 -3.50 -34.30
N ILE A 194 -3.39 -4.68 -33.86
CA ILE A 194 -2.10 -4.83 -33.17
C ILE A 194 -1.17 -5.53 -34.14
N GLU A 195 -0.21 -4.79 -34.66
CA GLU A 195 0.82 -5.31 -35.57
C GLU A 195 1.98 -5.93 -34.78
N ARG A 196 2.70 -6.86 -35.44
CA ARG A 196 3.79 -7.60 -34.79
C ARG A 196 4.91 -6.70 -34.29
N TRP A 197 5.22 -5.61 -34.99
CA TRP A 197 6.27 -4.68 -34.57
C TRP A 197 5.86 -3.88 -33.33
N GLU A 198 4.57 -3.56 -33.15
CA GLU A 198 4.05 -2.88 -31.95
C GLU A 198 4.18 -3.78 -30.71
N VAL A 199 3.93 -5.08 -30.89
CA VAL A 199 4.18 -6.08 -29.85
C VAL A 199 5.67 -6.13 -29.50
N GLU A 200 6.55 -6.24 -30.50
CA GLU A 200 7.99 -6.36 -30.27
C GLU A 200 8.60 -5.09 -29.65
N GLU A 201 8.08 -3.90 -29.98
CA GLU A 201 8.55 -2.62 -29.45
C GLU A 201 8.14 -2.39 -27.99
N ASN A 202 6.92 -2.82 -27.62
CA ASN A 202 6.35 -2.62 -26.28
C ASN A 202 6.58 -3.80 -25.32
N LEU A 203 7.12 -4.92 -25.79
CA LEU A 203 7.33 -6.10 -24.97
C LEU A 203 8.43 -5.87 -23.93
N ILE A 204 8.03 -5.82 -22.66
CA ILE A 204 8.96 -5.93 -21.53
C ILE A 204 9.38 -7.40 -21.39
N ARG A 205 10.66 -7.71 -21.60
CA ARG A 205 11.19 -9.07 -21.39
C ARG A 205 11.57 -9.29 -19.92
N ILE A 206 11.05 -10.36 -19.33
CA ILE A 206 11.26 -10.69 -17.91
C ILE A 206 12.27 -11.82 -17.80
N PHE A 207 13.35 -11.62 -17.06
CA PHE A 207 14.41 -12.62 -16.87
C PHE A 207 14.53 -13.00 -15.38
N PRO A 208 13.87 -14.09 -14.93
CA PRO A 208 13.98 -14.53 -13.56
C PRO A 208 15.31 -15.23 -13.30
N HIS A 209 15.91 -14.98 -12.14
CA HIS A 209 17.17 -15.59 -11.71
C HIS A 209 17.06 -16.06 -10.26
N ILE A 210 17.74 -17.17 -9.93
CA ILE A 210 18.05 -17.54 -8.54
C ILE A 210 19.48 -17.11 -8.25
N LYS A 211 19.66 -16.36 -7.17
CA LYS A 211 20.96 -15.94 -6.66
C LYS A 211 21.49 -16.97 -5.66
N GLU A 212 22.70 -17.44 -5.90
CA GLU A 212 23.52 -18.26 -5.01
C GLU A 212 24.88 -17.56 -4.88
N ASP A 213 25.20 -17.04 -3.69
CA ASP A 213 26.33 -16.13 -3.46
C ASP A 213 26.30 -14.90 -4.39
N ASN A 214 27.30 -14.74 -5.26
CA ASN A 214 27.38 -13.66 -6.24
C ASN A 214 26.92 -14.09 -7.65
N GLU A 215 26.51 -15.35 -7.80
CA GLU A 215 26.10 -15.91 -9.08
C GLU A 215 24.57 -15.96 -9.21
N CYS A 216 24.08 -15.60 -10.38
CA CYS A 216 22.67 -15.56 -10.72
C CYS A 216 22.39 -16.56 -11.85
N LYS A 217 21.66 -17.62 -11.52
CA LYS A 217 21.28 -18.68 -12.47
C LYS A 217 19.93 -18.36 -13.10
N LEU A 218 19.91 -18.20 -14.41
CA LEU A 218 18.70 -17.93 -15.17
C LEU A 218 17.66 -19.04 -14.98
N GLN A 219 16.42 -18.66 -14.75
CA GLN A 219 15.31 -19.57 -14.55
C GLN A 219 14.39 -19.59 -15.77
N PRO A 220 13.70 -20.71 -16.02
CA PRO A 220 12.77 -20.77 -17.12
C PRO A 220 11.54 -19.92 -16.81
N ILE A 221 10.96 -19.31 -17.84
CA ILE A 221 9.69 -18.58 -17.74
C ILE A 221 8.85 -18.81 -18.98
N SER A 222 7.55 -18.94 -18.78
CA SER A 222 6.56 -18.99 -19.84
C SER A 222 5.43 -18.04 -19.51
N THR A 223 5.29 -16.99 -20.31
CA THR A 223 4.13 -16.08 -20.31
C THR A 223 3.37 -16.24 -21.63
N ALA A 224 2.29 -15.48 -21.83
CA ALA A 224 1.57 -15.44 -23.10
C ALA A 224 2.42 -14.88 -24.27
N PHE A 225 3.46 -14.10 -23.98
CA PHE A 225 4.25 -13.35 -24.97
C PHE A 225 5.75 -13.67 -24.95
N GLN A 226 6.21 -14.46 -23.98
CA GLN A 226 7.61 -14.84 -23.84
C GLN A 226 7.73 -16.31 -23.42
N LYS A 227 8.65 -17.03 -24.04
CA LYS A 227 9.07 -18.36 -23.60
C LYS A 227 10.59 -18.43 -23.52
N LEU A 228 11.11 -18.75 -22.35
CA LEU A 228 12.52 -18.93 -22.08
C LEU A 228 12.70 -20.30 -21.41
N ASN A 229 13.41 -21.21 -22.08
CA ASN A 229 13.66 -22.56 -21.59
C ASN A 229 15.10 -22.76 -21.08
N ALA A 230 15.96 -21.75 -21.20
CA ALA A 230 17.37 -21.84 -20.80
C ALA A 230 17.50 -21.71 -19.28
N THR A 231 18.11 -22.71 -18.63
CA THR A 231 18.23 -22.77 -17.15
C THR A 231 19.67 -22.93 -16.63
N ASN A 232 20.66 -22.94 -17.53
CA ASN A 232 22.06 -23.22 -17.18
C ASN A 232 23.01 -22.03 -17.44
N GLU A 233 22.47 -20.89 -17.85
CA GLU A 233 23.27 -19.66 -17.97
C GLU A 233 23.43 -19.03 -16.59
N THR A 234 24.68 -18.81 -16.21
CA THR A 234 25.07 -18.21 -14.92
C THR A 234 25.70 -16.86 -15.21
N PHE A 235 25.25 -15.85 -14.48
CA PHE A 235 25.69 -14.46 -14.62
C PHE A 235 26.23 -13.96 -13.29
N ASN A 236 27.12 -12.96 -13.34
CA ASN A 236 27.42 -12.18 -12.15
C ASN A 236 26.20 -11.33 -11.78
N CYS A 237 25.65 -11.52 -10.57
CA CYS A 237 24.44 -10.81 -10.15
C CYS A 237 24.59 -9.29 -10.19
N SER A 238 25.80 -8.76 -9.97
CA SER A 238 26.07 -7.31 -9.98
C SER A 238 26.10 -6.69 -11.39
N GLU A 239 25.92 -7.48 -12.44
CA GLU A 239 25.88 -6.99 -13.83
C GLU A 239 24.46 -7.01 -14.41
N LEU A 240 23.50 -7.57 -13.66
CA LEU A 240 22.12 -7.72 -14.08
C LEU A 240 21.31 -6.47 -13.78
N HIS A 241 21.38 -5.48 -14.68
CA HIS A 241 20.62 -4.23 -14.59
C HIS A 241 19.72 -4.00 -15.81
N PRO A 242 18.56 -3.33 -15.66
CA PRO A 242 17.89 -3.03 -14.40
C PRO A 242 17.36 -4.33 -13.75
N SER A 243 17.17 -4.32 -12.43
CA SER A 243 16.68 -5.48 -11.67
C SER A 243 15.67 -5.17 -10.58
N ILE A 244 14.91 -6.19 -10.21
CA ILE A 244 14.18 -6.28 -8.94
C ILE A 244 14.85 -7.41 -8.15
N MET A 245 15.49 -7.10 -7.04
CA MET A 245 16.28 -8.03 -6.24
C MET A 245 15.65 -8.26 -4.87
N PHE A 246 15.41 -9.52 -4.52
CA PHE A 246 14.91 -9.93 -3.21
C PHE A 246 16.06 -10.52 -2.41
N THR A 247 16.45 -9.84 -1.33
CA THR A 247 17.66 -10.17 -0.55
C THR A 247 17.32 -10.38 0.91
N LYS A 248 17.75 -11.50 1.48
CA LYS A 248 17.61 -11.72 2.93
C LYS A 248 18.51 -10.76 3.69
N ALA A 249 17.95 -9.98 4.62
CA ALA A 249 18.70 -8.99 5.40
C ALA A 249 18.03 -8.72 6.75
N GLU A 250 18.78 -8.16 7.69
CA GLU A 250 18.21 -7.70 8.98
C GLU A 250 17.37 -6.42 8.82
N LYS A 251 17.69 -5.60 7.82
CA LYS A 251 16.96 -4.37 7.51
C LYS A 251 15.76 -4.70 6.61
N ASN A 252 14.59 -4.21 6.99
CA ASN A 252 13.37 -4.27 6.18
C ASN A 252 13.25 -3.00 5.33
N ALA A 253 13.45 -3.09 4.01
CA ALA A 253 13.41 -1.92 3.14
C ALA A 253 13.04 -2.25 1.70
N ILE A 254 12.42 -1.26 1.04
CA ILE A 254 12.33 -1.15 -0.42
C ILE A 254 13.25 0.00 -0.82
N GLU A 255 14.31 -0.29 -1.54
CA GLU A 255 15.29 0.71 -1.98
C GLU A 255 15.30 0.83 -3.51
N VAL A 256 15.55 2.04 -4.01
CA VAL A 256 15.82 2.30 -5.42
C VAL A 256 17.25 2.80 -5.55
N LYS A 257 18.10 2.07 -6.27
CA LYS A 257 19.53 2.41 -6.44
C LYS A 257 19.95 2.13 -7.87
N ASN A 258 20.45 3.13 -8.59
CA ASN A 258 21.00 3.00 -9.95
C ASN A 258 20.07 2.28 -10.96
N GLY A 259 18.75 2.47 -10.83
CA GLY A 259 17.76 1.81 -11.68
C GLY A 259 17.37 0.39 -11.25
N ASP A 260 17.90 -0.10 -10.13
CA ASP A 260 17.44 -1.33 -9.48
C ASP A 260 16.47 -1.04 -8.34
N VAL A 261 15.59 -2.00 -8.12
CA VAL A 261 14.69 -2.08 -6.97
C VAL A 261 15.20 -3.20 -6.07
N ILE A 262 15.55 -2.89 -4.83
CA ILE A 262 16.05 -3.87 -3.86
C ILE A 262 15.02 -4.00 -2.74
N ILE A 263 14.48 -5.20 -2.57
CA ILE A 263 13.61 -5.57 -1.47
C ILE A 263 14.44 -6.40 -0.48
N SER A 264 14.55 -5.91 0.74
CA SER A 264 15.36 -6.49 1.80
C SER A 264 14.54 -6.73 3.07
N GLY A 265 14.85 -7.80 3.80
CA GLY A 265 14.22 -8.15 5.06
C GLY A 265 14.25 -9.65 5.36
N ASP A 266 13.46 -10.07 6.35
CA ASP A 266 13.13 -11.48 6.55
C ASP A 266 12.04 -11.96 5.56
N ASP A 267 11.68 -13.25 5.64
CA ASP A 267 10.74 -13.85 4.70
C ASP A 267 9.34 -13.19 4.75
N ASP A 268 8.88 -12.75 5.93
CA ASP A 268 7.56 -12.12 6.11
C ASP A 268 7.55 -10.69 5.57
N HIS A 269 8.56 -9.88 5.92
CA HIS A 269 8.65 -8.48 5.49
C HIS A 269 8.91 -8.37 3.98
N ILE A 270 9.69 -9.29 3.40
CA ILE A 270 9.83 -9.38 1.94
C ILE A 270 8.48 -9.73 1.30
N GLY A 271 7.72 -10.66 1.90
CA GLY A 271 6.36 -10.97 1.47
C GLY A 271 5.46 -9.73 1.42
N SER A 272 5.42 -8.95 2.50
CA SER A 272 4.67 -7.70 2.57
C SER A 272 5.16 -6.64 1.57
N ALA A 273 6.48 -6.47 1.45
CA ALA A 273 7.09 -5.55 0.48
C ALA A 273 6.73 -5.90 -0.97
N CYS A 274 6.59 -7.19 -1.30
CA CYS A 274 6.15 -7.63 -2.62
C CYS A 274 4.71 -7.21 -2.93
N ILE A 275 3.80 -7.25 -1.94
CA ILE A 275 2.42 -6.76 -2.12
C ILE A 275 2.44 -5.26 -2.40
N ILE A 276 3.19 -4.48 -1.60
CA ILE A 276 3.35 -3.04 -1.82
C ILE A 276 3.92 -2.77 -3.22
N LEU A 277 4.98 -3.48 -3.61
CA LEU A 277 5.60 -3.34 -4.93
C LEU A 277 4.61 -3.68 -6.05
N ARG A 278 3.88 -4.80 -5.95
CA ARG A 278 2.85 -5.22 -6.91
C ARG A 278 1.84 -4.11 -7.15
N ASP A 279 1.35 -3.47 -6.09
CA ASP A 279 0.31 -2.44 -6.17
C ASP A 279 0.86 -1.07 -6.59
N VAL A 280 2.16 -0.79 -6.36
CA VAL A 280 2.87 0.34 -7.00
C VAL A 280 2.94 0.15 -8.53
N ILE A 281 3.39 -1.02 -8.99
CA ILE A 281 3.73 -1.23 -10.40
C ILE A 281 2.50 -1.55 -11.24
N SER A 282 1.49 -2.19 -10.64
CA SER A 282 0.23 -2.52 -11.30
C SER A 282 -0.93 -2.61 -10.29
N PRO A 283 -1.47 -1.46 -9.83
CA PRO A 283 -2.59 -1.43 -8.87
C PRO A 283 -3.87 -2.11 -9.39
N GLU A 284 -3.96 -2.29 -10.71
CA GLU A 284 -5.13 -2.85 -11.38
C GLU A 284 -5.08 -4.36 -11.53
N PHE A 285 -3.88 -4.94 -11.39
CA PHE A 285 -3.68 -6.38 -11.45
C PHE A 285 -4.56 -7.12 -10.44
N ILE A 286 -4.57 -6.69 -9.18
CA ILE A 286 -5.34 -7.37 -8.13
C ILE A 286 -6.85 -7.29 -8.40
N ARG A 287 -7.34 -6.16 -8.91
CA ARG A 287 -8.75 -5.99 -9.28
C ARG A 287 -9.13 -6.86 -10.48
N SER A 288 -8.20 -7.06 -11.42
CA SER A 288 -8.39 -7.94 -12.57
C SER A 288 -8.49 -9.42 -12.17
N LEU A 289 -7.71 -9.86 -11.17
CA LEU A 289 -7.74 -11.23 -10.65
C LEU A 289 -9.05 -11.53 -9.93
N TYR A 290 -9.53 -10.59 -9.12
CA TYR A 290 -10.69 -10.81 -8.26
C TYR A 290 -12.03 -10.45 -8.91
N ARG A 291 -12.04 -9.99 -10.18
CA ARG A 291 -13.22 -9.62 -10.99
C ARG A 291 -14.50 -9.57 -10.15
N THR A 292 -14.62 -8.55 -9.31
CA THR A 292 -15.90 -8.23 -8.71
C THR A 292 -16.75 -7.67 -9.85
N GLY A 293 -17.74 -8.46 -10.27
CA GLY A 293 -18.73 -8.06 -11.26
C GLY A 293 -19.47 -6.79 -10.86
#